data_AF-A0A803JRC7-F1
#
_entry.id   AF-A0A803JRC7-F1
#
_cell.length_a   1.000
_cell.length_b   1.000
_cell.length_c   1.000
_cell.angle_alpha   90.00
_cell.angle_beta   90.00
_cell.angle_gamma   90.00
#
_symmetry.space_group_name_H-M   'P 1'
#
loop_
_entity.id
_entity.type
_entity.pdbx_description
1 polymer ?
#
loop_
_entity_poly.entity_id
_entity_poly.type
_entity_poly.pdbx_seq_one_letter_code
_entity_poly.pdbx_strand_id
1 'polypeptide(L)'
;MFTLPKLNVLEALLKRLEIQEAQQHSEPKIPAPMRYAGDPEVCRGFLNQCLIQFELSPLRFPSEKSKVAYIIALLQGKALAWASPLWERDDPLVHNSSAFIATFRKIFDAPDIPQVKSVLQRL
;
A
#
# COMPACT_ATOMS: atom_id res chain seq x y z
N MET A 1 41.98 36.90 -22.11
CA MET A 1 40.57 37.16 -21.74
C MET A 1 39.94 35.80 -21.46
N PHE A 2 39.91 35.37 -20.20
CA PHE A 2 39.46 34.02 -19.82
C PHE A 2 37.94 34.00 -19.72
N THR A 3 37.26 33.29 -20.62
CA THR A 3 35.82 33.03 -20.52
C THR A 3 35.59 31.92 -19.50
N LEU A 4 34.76 32.19 -18.49
CA LEU A 4 34.45 31.27 -17.39
C LEU A 4 33.62 30.07 -17.90
N PRO A 5 34.13 28.82 -17.88
CA PRO A 5 33.39 27.64 -18.32
C PRO A 5 32.48 27.04 -17.24
N LYS A 6 32.27 27.76 -16.12
CA LYS A 6 31.68 27.19 -14.89
C LYS A 6 30.15 27.10 -14.90
N LEU A 7 29.45 27.88 -15.74
CA LEU A 7 27.98 27.93 -15.71
C LEU A 7 27.33 26.67 -16.33
N ASN A 8 27.93 26.11 -17.39
CA ASN A 8 27.40 24.90 -18.05
C ASN A 8 27.57 23.63 -17.22
N VAL A 9 28.56 23.58 -16.33
CA VAL A 9 28.79 22.41 -15.48
C VAL A 9 27.67 22.28 -14.44
N LEU A 10 27.22 23.40 -13.85
CA LEU A 10 26.15 23.38 -12.86
C LEU A 10 24.80 22.98 -13.48
N GLU A 11 24.47 23.50 -14.67
CA GLU A 11 23.26 23.06 -15.37
C GLU A 11 23.33 21.60 -15.81
N ALA A 12 24.50 21.14 -16.28
CA ALA A 12 24.69 19.74 -16.63
C ALA A 12 24.57 18.82 -15.40
N LEU A 13 24.99 19.28 -14.21
CA LEU A 13 24.83 18.53 -12.97
C LEU A 13 23.38 18.54 -12.46
N LEU A 14 22.68 19.68 -12.51
CA LEU A 14 21.25 19.74 -12.17
C LEU A 14 20.43 18.80 -13.07
N LYS A 15 20.66 18.86 -14.37
CA LYS A 15 19.97 17.99 -15.33
C LYS A 15 20.31 16.51 -15.14
N ARG A 16 21.54 16.18 -14.71
CA ARG A 16 21.94 14.81 -14.36
C ARG A 16 21.28 14.33 -13.07
N LEU A 17 21.12 15.20 -12.07
CA LEU A 17 20.39 14.86 -10.85
C LEU A 17 18.91 14.61 -11.14
N GLU A 18 18.27 15.46 -11.94
CA GLU A 18 16.87 15.25 -12.40
C GLU A 18 16.70 13.92 -13.17
N ILE A 19 17.63 13.61 -14.08
CA ILE A 19 17.60 12.36 -14.86
C ILE A 19 17.93 11.14 -13.98
N GLN A 20 18.83 11.26 -13.01
CA GLN A 20 19.17 10.18 -12.07
C GLN A 20 18.04 9.89 -11.08
N GLU A 21 17.32 10.90 -10.59
CA GLU A 21 16.12 10.68 -9.77
C GLU A 21 15.05 9.92 -10.55
N ALA A 22 14.83 10.26 -11.82
CA ALA A 22 13.87 9.56 -12.68
C ALA A 22 14.28 8.11 -13.01
N GLN A 23 15.57 7.78 -13.02
CA GLN A 23 16.08 6.45 -13.39
C GLN A 23 16.46 5.54 -12.21
N GLN A 24 16.68 6.07 -11.00
CA GLN A 24 17.03 5.28 -9.81
C GLN A 24 15.80 4.84 -8.98
N HIS A 25 14.60 5.32 -9.31
CA HIS A 25 13.38 5.12 -8.52
C HIS A 25 12.25 4.37 -9.25
N SER A 26 12.56 3.48 -10.21
CA SER A 26 11.49 2.63 -10.75
C SER A 26 11.00 1.68 -9.66
N GLU A 27 9.90 2.03 -8.99
CA GLU A 27 9.26 1.18 -7.98
C GLU A 27 9.05 -0.22 -8.57
N PRO A 28 9.38 -1.29 -7.82
CA PRO A 28 9.19 -2.66 -8.31
C PRO A 28 7.73 -2.86 -8.72
N LYS A 29 7.51 -3.36 -9.93
CA LYS A 29 6.17 -3.65 -10.47
C LYS A 29 5.67 -4.96 -9.86
N ILE A 30 5.01 -4.84 -8.71
CA ILE A 30 4.35 -5.96 -8.04
C ILE A 30 2.93 -6.07 -8.60
N PRO A 31 2.40 -7.29 -8.82
CA PRO A 31 1.01 -7.46 -9.18
C PRO A 31 0.09 -6.85 -8.10
N ALA A 32 -0.93 -6.12 -8.53
CA ALA A 32 -1.90 -5.53 -7.62
C ALA A 32 -2.63 -6.64 -6.84
N PRO A 33 -2.99 -6.41 -5.56
CA PRO A 33 -3.75 -7.37 -4.79
C PRO A 33 -5.10 -7.67 -5.44
N MET A 34 -5.61 -8.89 -5.24
CA MET A 34 -6.96 -9.24 -5.67
C MET A 34 -8.01 -8.45 -4.89
N ARG A 35 -9.15 -8.18 -5.54
CA ARG A 35 -10.28 -7.50 -4.88
C ARG A 35 -10.83 -8.33 -3.72
N TYR A 36 -11.15 -7.66 -2.62
CA TYR A 36 -11.56 -8.31 -1.37
C TYR A 36 -13.03 -8.08 -1.03
N ALA A 37 -13.79 -9.17 -0.86
CA ALA A 37 -15.23 -9.12 -0.61
C ALA A 37 -15.62 -9.26 0.88
N GLY A 38 -14.66 -9.44 1.80
CA GLY A 38 -14.94 -9.70 3.21
C GLY A 38 -14.87 -11.18 3.63
N ASP A 39 -14.18 -12.03 2.87
CA ASP A 39 -13.95 -13.43 3.24
C ASP A 39 -12.84 -13.54 4.31
N PRO A 40 -13.12 -14.11 5.50
CA PRO A 40 -12.14 -14.23 6.57
C PRO A 40 -10.90 -15.06 6.23
N GLU A 41 -11.04 -16.11 5.42
CA GLU A 41 -9.93 -17.03 5.12
C GLU A 41 -8.80 -16.35 4.33
N VAL A 42 -9.15 -15.32 3.54
CA VAL A 42 -8.19 -14.58 2.70
C VAL A 42 -7.85 -13.18 3.23
N CYS A 43 -8.43 -12.77 4.36
CA CYS A 43 -8.25 -11.43 4.95
C CYS A 43 -6.77 -11.09 5.20
N ARG A 44 -6.05 -11.99 5.87
CA ARG A 44 -4.62 -11.82 6.17
C ARG A 44 -3.77 -11.71 4.91
N GLY A 45 -4.04 -12.56 3.92
CA GLY A 45 -3.33 -12.54 2.63
C GLY A 45 -3.54 -11.23 1.89
N PHE A 46 -4.77 -10.74 1.83
CA PHE A 46 -5.11 -9.45 1.24
C PHE A 46 -4.37 -8.28 1.92
N LEU A 47 -4.46 -8.18 3.25
CA LEU A 47 -3.79 -7.11 4.00
C LEU A 47 -2.28 -7.14 3.85
N ASN A 48 -1.67 -8.32 3.86
CA ASN A 48 -0.22 -8.46 3.67
C ASN A 48 0.22 -7.94 2.29
N GLN A 49 -0.55 -8.22 1.23
CA GLN A 49 -0.25 -7.69 -0.10
C GLN A 49 -0.35 -6.16 -0.15
N CYS A 50 -1.35 -5.57 0.51
CA CYS A 50 -1.46 -4.11 0.64
C CYS A 50 -0.26 -3.52 1.39
N LEU A 51 0.14 -4.11 2.52
CA LEU A 51 1.28 -3.65 3.32
C LEU A 51 2.59 -3.72 2.51
N ILE A 52 2.83 -4.83 1.80
CA ILE A 52 3.99 -4.98 0.92
C ILE A 52 4.02 -3.89 -0.16
N GLN A 53 2.87 -3.54 -0.73
CA GLN A 53 2.79 -2.46 -1.72
C GLN A 53 3.16 -1.09 -1.13
N PHE A 54 2.82 -0.83 0.13
CA PHE A 54 3.19 0.41 0.81
C PHE A 54 4.70 0.47 1.09
N GLU A 55 5.28 -0.64 1.55
CA GLU A 55 6.73 -0.74 1.82
C GLU A 55 7.56 -0.58 0.55
N LEU A 56 7.08 -1.14 -0.57
CA LEU A 56 7.82 -1.14 -1.83
C LEU A 56 7.53 0.08 -2.71
N SER A 57 6.58 0.95 -2.32
CA SER A 57 6.20 2.13 -3.10
C SER A 57 5.82 3.33 -2.24
N PRO A 58 6.72 3.79 -1.34
CA PRO A 58 6.40 4.84 -0.37
C PRO A 58 6.04 6.18 -1.01
N LEU A 59 6.59 6.50 -2.20
CA LEU A 59 6.28 7.73 -2.93
C LEU A 59 4.85 7.74 -3.47
N ARG A 60 4.29 6.56 -3.78
CA ARG A 60 2.90 6.41 -4.22
C ARG A 60 1.89 6.53 -3.09
N PHE A 61 2.32 6.29 -1.85
CA PHE A 61 1.47 6.34 -0.66
C PHE A 61 2.03 7.31 0.40
N PRO A 62 2.15 8.62 0.08
CA PRO A 62 2.83 9.60 0.93
C PRO A 62 2.05 9.94 2.22
N SER A 63 0.80 9.51 2.34
CA SER A 63 -0.04 9.79 3.50
C SER A 63 -0.79 8.56 4.00
N GLU A 64 -1.15 8.56 5.28
CA GLU A 64 -2.01 7.52 5.87
C GLU A 64 -3.35 7.39 5.14
N LYS A 65 -3.93 8.52 4.71
CA LYS A 65 -5.15 8.55 3.91
C LYS A 65 -4.97 7.88 2.55
N SER A 66 -3.82 8.06 1.89
CA SER A 66 -3.53 7.40 0.61
C SER A 66 -3.41 5.87 0.74
N LYS A 67 -2.86 5.37 1.86
CA LYS A 67 -2.84 3.94 2.18
C LYS A 67 -4.25 3.39 2.39
N VAL A 68 -5.08 4.09 3.17
CA VAL A 68 -6.48 3.68 3.38
C VAL A 68 -7.27 3.72 2.07
N ALA A 69 -7.11 4.78 1.26
CA ALA A 69 -7.75 4.89 -0.05
C ALA A 69 -7.43 3.70 -0.95
N TYR A 70 -6.17 3.26 -0.97
CA TYR A 70 -5.74 2.09 -1.73
C TYR A 70 -6.43 0.81 -1.27
N ILE A 71 -6.51 0.58 0.05
CA ILE A 71 -7.24 -0.58 0.59
C ILE A 71 -8.70 -0.53 0.16
N ILE A 72 -9.37 0.62 0.32
CA ILE A 72 -10.78 0.81 -0.02
C ILE A 72 -11.05 0.57 -1.51
N ALA A 73 -10.17 1.06 -2.40
CA ALA A 73 -10.29 0.88 -3.85
C ALA A 73 -10.24 -0.60 -4.30
N LEU A 74 -9.68 -1.48 -3.46
CA LEU A 74 -9.62 -2.92 -3.69
C LEU A 74 -10.79 -3.69 -3.05
N LEU A 75 -11.66 -3.02 -2.28
CA LEU A 75 -12.80 -3.68 -1.65
C LEU A 75 -13.97 -3.86 -2.61
N GLN A 76 -14.79 -4.86 -2.31
CA GLN A 76 -16.07 -5.14 -2.96
C GLN A 76 -17.06 -5.74 -1.96
N GLY A 77 -18.33 -5.88 -2.35
CA GLY A 77 -19.36 -6.52 -1.53
C GLY A 77 -19.48 -5.91 -0.13
N LYS A 78 -19.60 -6.77 0.90
CA LYS A 78 -19.78 -6.33 2.30
C LYS A 78 -18.59 -5.55 2.86
N ALA A 79 -17.37 -5.80 2.37
CA ALA A 79 -16.20 -5.04 2.80
C ALA A 79 -16.25 -3.59 2.32
N LEU A 80 -16.63 -3.38 1.06
CA LEU A 80 -16.81 -2.03 0.52
C LEU A 80 -17.99 -1.32 1.18
N ALA A 81 -19.12 -2.01 1.38
CA ALA A 81 -20.28 -1.45 2.04
C ALA A 81 -19.99 -0.94 3.48
N TRP A 82 -19.07 -1.59 4.18
CA TRP A 82 -18.58 -1.12 5.48
C TRP A 82 -17.65 0.10 5.37
N ALA A 83 -16.75 0.12 4.39
CA ALA A 83 -15.73 1.17 4.29
C ALA A 83 -16.19 2.45 3.59
N SER A 84 -17.12 2.36 2.63
CA SER A 84 -17.60 3.52 1.85
C SER A 84 -18.13 4.65 2.72
N PRO A 85 -19.00 4.42 3.72
CA PRO A 85 -19.49 5.49 4.59
C PRO A 85 -18.39 6.18 5.40
N LEU A 86 -17.33 5.45 5.77
CA LEU A 86 -16.18 6.03 6.49
C LEU A 86 -15.43 7.01 5.58
N TRP A 87 -15.23 6.64 4.32
CA TRP A 87 -14.59 7.49 3.32
C TRP A 87 -15.44 8.73 2.98
N GLU A 88 -16.74 8.52 2.72
CA GLU A 88 -17.67 9.59 2.35
C GLU A 88 -17.82 10.67 3.43
N ARG A 89 -17.70 10.28 4.70
CA ARG A 89 -17.82 11.19 5.86
C ARG A 89 -16.49 11.76 6.33
N ASP A 90 -15.40 11.44 5.64
CA ASP A 90 -14.04 11.76 6.07
C ASP A 90 -13.76 11.34 7.52
N ASP A 91 -14.20 10.13 7.89
CA ASP A 91 -14.08 9.60 9.24
C ASP A 91 -12.61 9.64 9.73
N PRO A 92 -12.32 10.00 10.98
CA PRO A 92 -10.93 10.01 11.50
C PRO A 92 -10.16 8.71 11.25
N LEU A 93 -10.87 7.57 11.16
CA LEU A 93 -10.29 6.28 10.85
C LEU A 93 -9.61 6.24 9.47
N VAL A 94 -10.08 7.01 8.47
CA VAL A 94 -9.44 7.03 7.14
C VAL A 94 -8.12 7.79 7.11
N HIS A 95 -7.80 8.55 8.16
CA HIS A 95 -6.55 9.28 8.30
C HIS A 95 -5.50 8.52 9.15
N ASN A 96 -5.81 7.30 9.58
CA ASN A 96 -4.91 6.48 10.38
C ASN A 96 -4.92 5.03 9.87
N SER A 97 -3.94 4.67 9.05
CA SER A 97 -3.94 3.35 8.39
C SER A 97 -3.81 2.20 9.39
N SER A 98 -3.05 2.39 10.47
CA SER A 98 -2.89 1.39 11.53
C SER A 98 -4.21 1.11 12.25
N ALA A 99 -4.93 2.16 12.64
CA ALA A 99 -6.23 2.03 13.28
C ALA A 99 -7.29 1.44 12.33
N PHE A 100 -7.26 1.85 11.05
CA PHE A 100 -8.12 1.28 10.02
C PHE A 100 -7.88 -0.22 9.86
N ILE A 101 -6.63 -0.66 9.71
CA ILE A 101 -6.26 -2.07 9.56
C ILE A 101 -6.63 -2.88 10.80
N ALA A 102 -6.42 -2.34 12.00
CA ALA A 102 -6.81 -3.02 13.24
C ALA A 102 -8.33 -3.23 13.32
N THR A 103 -9.12 -2.22 12.93
CA THR A 103 -10.58 -2.31 12.89
C THR A 103 -11.06 -3.25 11.79
N PHE A 104 -10.43 -3.19 10.62
CA PHE A 104 -10.67 -4.09 9.50
C PHE A 104 -10.49 -5.55 9.90
N ARG A 105 -9.38 -5.89 10.58
CA ARG A 105 -9.11 -7.24 11.07
C ARG A 105 -10.17 -7.71 12.06
N LYS A 106 -10.61 -6.85 12.99
CA LYS A 106 -11.67 -7.20 13.95
C LYS A 106 -12.99 -7.59 13.27
N ILE A 107 -13.29 -6.98 12.12
CA ILE A 107 -14.56 -7.20 11.42
C ILE A 107 -14.48 -8.37 10.45
N PHE A 108 -13.34 -8.54 9.79
CA PHE A 108 -13.20 -9.42 8.64
C PHE A 108 -12.19 -10.54 8.78
N ASP A 109 -11.27 -10.51 9.75
CA ASP A 109 -10.31 -11.60 9.94
C ASP A 109 -10.96 -12.79 10.66
N ALA A 110 -10.47 -13.99 10.37
CA ALA A 110 -10.87 -15.17 11.11
C ALA A 110 -10.35 -15.07 12.56
N PRO A 111 -11.10 -15.59 13.55
CA PRO A 111 -10.53 -15.75 14.88
C PRO A 111 -9.25 -16.60 14.78
N ASP A 112 -8.24 -16.26 15.57
CA ASP A 112 -6.97 -16.98 15.57
C ASP A 112 -7.22 -18.38 16.16
N ILE A 113 -7.59 -19.34 15.31
CA ILE A 113 -7.68 -20.75 15.67
C ILE A 113 -6.24 -21.23 15.75
N PRO A 114 -5.76 -21.74 16.90
CA PRO A 114 -4.46 -22.38 16.97
C PRO A 114 -4.50 -23.62 16.07
N GLN A 115 -4.03 -23.49 14.84
CA GLN A 115 -3.94 -24.61 13.90
C GLN A 115 -2.80 -25.52 14.34
N VAL A 116 -3.13 -26.53 15.16
CA VAL A 116 -2.26 -27.67 15.37
C VAL A 116 -2.24 -28.48 14.06
N LYS A 117 -1.15 -28.32 13.31
CA LYS A 117 -0.63 -29.20 12.24
C LYS A 117 -1.51 -30.43 11.93
N SER A 118 -2.27 -30.40 10.84
CA SER A 118 -2.83 -31.63 10.24
C SER A 118 -2.89 -31.54 8.71
N VAL A 119 -1.74 -31.33 8.07
CA VAL A 119 -1.58 -31.56 6.63
C VAL A 119 -0.58 -32.70 6.34
N LEU A 120 0.02 -33.31 7.38
CA LEU A 120 0.99 -34.41 7.22
C LEU A 120 0.51 -35.74 7.82
N GLN A 121 -0.77 -36.09 7.66
CA GLN A 121 -1.26 -37.41 8.12
C GLN A 121 -2.10 -38.21 7.12
N ARG A 122 -2.11 -37.88 5.83
CA ARG A 122 -2.71 -38.77 4.80
C ARG A 122 -1.94 -38.80 3.47
N LEU A 123 -0.64 -39.00 3.54
CA LEU A 123 0.09 -39.77 2.52
C LEU A 123 0.17 -41.21 3.01
#